data_AF-A0A7C4KLP2-F1
#
_entry.id   AF-A0A7C4KLP2-F1
#
_cell.length_a   1.000
_cell.length_b   1.000
_cell.length_c   1.000
_cell.angle_alpha   90.00
_cell.angle_beta   90.00
_cell.angle_gamma   90.00
#
_symmetry.space_group_name_H-M   'P 1'
#
loop_
_entity.id
_entity.type
_entity.pdbx_description
1 polymer ?
#
loop_
_entity_poly.entity_id
_entity_poly.type
_entity_poly.pdbx_seq_one_letter_code
_entity_poly.pdbx_strand_id
1 'polypeptide(L)'
;MATWITDPAELKSLAATLHDARFTADAIAFDAAAQTFTLKCWVFDSVSRRWRARQLSFGNVAACKVNTKEKVRYYELATIRFTERDRKLDLVTHYGIEISLAVEKLDGRLNETNETRDNWK
;
A
#
# COMPACT_ATOMS: atom_id res chain seq x y z
N MET A 1 -2.41 15.97 3.59
CA MET A 1 -1.87 16.22 2.22
C MET A 1 -1.97 14.92 1.44
N ALA A 2 -2.29 14.99 0.15
CA ALA A 2 -2.37 13.81 -0.72
C ALA A 2 -1.25 13.88 -1.77
N THR A 3 -0.51 12.80 -1.94
CA THR A 3 0.48 12.64 -3.01
C THR A 3 -0.13 11.77 -4.09
N TRP A 4 -0.17 12.25 -5.33
CA TRP A 4 -0.72 11.49 -6.46
C TRP A 4 0.32 10.53 -7.05
N ILE A 5 -0.16 9.43 -7.61
CA ILE A 5 0.65 8.36 -8.20
C ILE A 5 0.05 8.03 -9.56
N THR A 6 0.44 8.81 -10.56
CA THR A 6 -0.05 8.75 -11.93
C THR A 6 0.98 8.21 -12.90
N ASP A 7 2.26 8.17 -12.50
CA ASP A 7 3.34 7.59 -13.29
C ASP A 7 4.28 6.65 -12.49
N PRO A 8 5.13 5.86 -13.18
CA PRO A 8 6.04 4.92 -12.53
C PRO A 8 7.14 5.56 -11.67
N ALA A 9 7.55 6.80 -11.95
CA ALA A 9 8.57 7.50 -11.17
C ALA A 9 8.00 7.95 -9.82
N GLU A 10 6.78 8.47 -9.82
CA GLU A 10 6.00 8.77 -8.61
C GLU A 10 5.78 7.50 -7.78
N LEU A 11 5.41 6.40 -8.43
CA LEU A 11 5.27 5.10 -7.76
C LEU A 11 6.58 4.63 -7.12
N LYS A 12 7.72 4.83 -7.79
CA LYS A 12 9.04 4.46 -7.25
C LYS A 12 9.39 5.30 -6.01
N SER A 13 9.15 6.61 -6.06
CA SER A 13 9.37 7.50 -4.92
C SER A 13 8.47 7.12 -3.74
N LEU A 14 7.20 6.80 -4.02
CA LEU A 14 6.26 6.32 -3.02
C LEU A 14 6.71 5.00 -2.41
N ALA A 15 7.13 4.03 -3.23
CA ALA A 15 7.57 2.73 -2.75
C ALA A 15 8.76 2.85 -1.78
N ALA A 16 9.66 3.82 -2.01
CA ALA A 16 10.73 4.13 -1.06
C ALA A 16 10.19 4.72 0.25
N THR A 17 9.21 5.64 0.20
CA THR A 17 8.55 6.19 1.39
C THR A 17 7.81 5.14 2.22
N LEU A 18 7.25 4.13 1.55
CA LEU A 18 6.50 3.04 2.18
C LEU A 18 7.35 1.80 2.45
N HIS A 19 8.65 1.85 2.22
CA HIS A 19 9.55 0.77 2.60
C HIS A 19 9.49 0.59 4.13
N ASP A 20 9.38 -0.65 4.59
CA ASP A 20 9.16 -1.04 5.98
C ASP A 20 7.83 -0.56 6.60
N ALA A 21 6.91 -0.04 5.79
CA ALA A 21 5.59 0.33 6.29
C ALA A 21 4.84 -0.93 6.75
N ARG A 22 4.26 -0.85 7.96
CA ARG A 22 3.58 -1.97 8.61
C ARG A 22 2.08 -1.91 8.44
N PHE A 23 1.47 -3.04 8.18
CA PHE A 23 0.02 -3.17 8.09
C PHE A 23 -0.45 -4.55 8.56
N THR A 24 -1.75 -4.70 8.77
CA THR A 24 -2.40 -5.95 9.14
C THR A 24 -3.32 -6.41 8.01
N ALA A 25 -3.71 -7.69 7.98
CA ALA A 25 -4.51 -8.22 6.87
C ALA A 25 -5.87 -7.51 6.72
N ASP A 26 -6.48 -7.13 7.84
CA ASP A 26 -7.73 -6.37 7.93
C ASP A 26 -7.62 -4.92 7.45
N ALA A 27 -6.40 -4.41 7.28
CA ALA A 27 -6.16 -3.06 6.74
C ALA A 27 -6.24 -3.01 5.20
N ILE A 28 -6.39 -4.16 4.53
CA ILE A 28 -6.57 -4.28 3.08
C ILE A 28 -8.07 -4.27 2.77
N ALA A 29 -8.49 -3.32 1.94
CA ALA A 29 -9.88 -3.27 1.47
C ALA A 29 -9.94 -3.09 -0.05
N PHE A 30 -10.85 -3.81 -0.68
CA PHE A 30 -11.16 -3.67 -2.10
C PHE A 30 -12.68 -3.57 -2.27
N ASP A 31 -13.11 -2.48 -2.87
CA ASP A 31 -14.50 -2.26 -3.28
C ASP A 31 -14.60 -2.52 -4.79
N ALA A 32 -15.26 -3.62 -5.15
CA ALA A 32 -15.43 -4.00 -6.55
C ALA A 32 -16.42 -3.10 -7.30
N ALA A 33 -17.43 -2.54 -6.60
CA ALA A 33 -18.42 -1.66 -7.20
C ALA A 33 -17.81 -0.28 -7.50
N ALA A 34 -17.01 0.24 -6.56
CA ALA A 34 -16.27 1.48 -6.74
C ALA A 34 -14.91 1.28 -7.46
N GLN A 35 -14.55 0.04 -7.82
CA GLN A 35 -13.27 -0.33 -8.41
C GLN A 35 -12.05 0.29 -7.69
N THR A 36 -12.11 0.31 -6.37
CA THR A 36 -11.16 1.05 -5.53
C THR A 36 -10.49 0.10 -4.55
N PHE A 37 -9.16 0.09 -4.59
CA PHE A 37 -8.33 -0.55 -3.58
C PHE A 37 -7.87 0.47 -2.55
N THR A 38 -7.82 0.07 -1.28
CA THR A 38 -7.21 0.85 -0.21
C THR A 38 -6.39 -0.04 0.72
N LEU A 39 -5.28 0.52 1.21
CA LEU A 39 -4.43 -0.09 2.22
C LEU A 39 -4.07 0.96 3.27
N LYS A 40 -4.50 0.74 4.52
CA LYS A 40 -3.99 1.50 5.65
C LYS A 40 -2.69 0.87 6.13
N CYS A 41 -1.63 1.66 6.21
CA CYS A 41 -0.33 1.23 6.68
C CYS A 41 0.30 2.28 7.60
N TRP A 42 1.39 1.91 8.25
CA TRP A 42 2.04 2.73 9.25
C TRP A 42 3.51 2.86 8.93
N VAL A 43 3.98 4.10 8.84
CA VAL A 43 5.37 4.44 8.56
C VAL A 43 6.01 4.97 9.83
N PHE A 44 7.20 4.49 10.17
CA PHE A 44 7.94 4.99 11.32
C PHE A 44 8.65 6.30 10.97
N ASP A 45 8.29 7.37 11.66
CA ASP A 45 8.99 8.65 11.61
C ASP A 45 10.09 8.65 12.68
N SER A 46 11.35 8.62 12.23
CA SER A 46 12.53 8.59 13.10
C SER A 46 12.74 9.89 13.87
N VAL A 47 12.31 11.03 13.33
CA VAL A 47 12.46 12.35 13.96
C VAL A 47 11.52 12.47 15.15
N SER A 48 10.24 12.17 14.95
CA SER A 48 9.25 12.20 16.04
C SER A 48 9.23 10.91 16.86
N ARG A 49 9.98 9.88 16.46
CA ARG A 49 9.98 8.52 17.03
C ARG A 49 8.57 7.93 17.16
N ARG A 50 7.70 8.18 16.17
CA ARG A 50 6.29 7.76 16.18
C ARG A 50 5.92 7.09 14.87
N TRP A 51 4.98 6.16 14.94
CA TRP A 51 4.35 5.61 13.75
C TRP A 51 3.24 6.56 13.30
N ARG A 52 3.24 6.86 12.00
CA ARG A 52 2.22 7.70 11.36
C ARG A 52 1.40 6.86 10.40
N ALA A 53 0.08 6.96 10.49
CA ALA A 53 -0.79 6.24 9.58
C ALA A 53 -0.79 6.92 8.20
N ARG A 54 -0.78 6.08 7.17
CA ARG A 54 -0.86 6.43 5.77
C ARG A 54 -1.93 5.57 5.11
N GLN A 55 -2.65 6.14 4.16
CA GLN A 55 -3.61 5.39 3.37
C GLN A 55 -3.21 5.44 1.90
N LEU A 56 -2.78 4.29 1.40
CA LEU A 56 -2.55 4.06 -0.02
C LEU A 56 -3.89 3.72 -0.67
N SER A 57 -4.18 4.27 -1.84
CA SER A 57 -5.37 3.92 -2.60
C SER A 57 -5.08 3.90 -4.09
N PHE A 58 -5.74 3.01 -4.81
CA PHE A 58 -5.72 2.96 -6.28
C PHE A 58 -7.15 2.87 -6.81
N GLY A 59 -7.47 3.68 -7.82
CA GLY A 59 -8.70 3.64 -8.58
C GLY A 59 -8.58 2.79 -9.84
N ASN A 60 -9.71 2.54 -10.51
CA ASN A 60 -9.80 1.72 -11.74
C ASN A 60 -9.16 0.33 -11.56
N VAL A 61 -9.35 -0.26 -10.38
CA VAL A 61 -8.86 -1.59 -10.03
C VAL A 61 -9.93 -2.61 -10.42
N ALA A 62 -9.68 -3.36 -11.49
CA ALA A 62 -10.59 -4.36 -12.01
C ALA A 62 -10.67 -5.61 -11.12
N ALA A 63 -9.55 -5.98 -10.49
CA ALA A 63 -9.48 -7.11 -9.58
C ALA A 63 -8.39 -6.91 -8.54
N CYS A 64 -8.63 -7.41 -7.33
CA CYS A 64 -7.66 -7.49 -6.26
C CYS A 64 -7.52 -8.95 -5.82
N LYS A 65 -6.30 -9.47 -5.85
CA LYS A 65 -5.96 -10.80 -5.34
C LYS A 65 -5.02 -10.65 -4.16
N VAL A 66 -5.47 -11.14 -3.01
CA VAL A 66 -4.67 -11.22 -1.78
C VAL A 66 -4.39 -12.69 -1.50
N ASN A 67 -3.12 -13.05 -1.39
CA ASN A 67 -2.69 -14.40 -1.05
C ASN A 67 -1.83 -14.38 0.21
N THR A 68 -2.38 -14.89 1.30
CA THR A 68 -1.69 -14.96 2.59
C THR A 68 -1.07 -16.35 2.76
N LYS A 69 0.26 -16.41 2.72
CA LYS A 69 1.05 -17.63 2.92
C LYS A 69 1.32 -17.92 4.39
N GLU A 70 1.42 -16.88 5.21
CA GLU A 70 1.70 -17.01 6.64
C GLU A 70 0.88 -16.01 7.44
N LYS A 71 0.27 -16.46 8.54
CA LYS A 71 -0.51 -15.60 9.43
C LYS A 71 0.40 -15.02 10.51
N VAL A 72 0.89 -13.82 10.26
CA VAL A 72 1.70 -13.05 11.21
C VAL A 72 0.91 -11.90 11.82
N ARG A 73 1.45 -11.29 12.87
CA ARG A 73 0.80 -10.17 13.58
C ARG A 73 0.74 -8.90 12.72
N TYR A 74 1.70 -8.72 11.82
CA TYR A 74 1.76 -7.64 10.85
C TYR A 74 2.63 -8.04 9.67
N TYR A 75 2.42 -7.37 8.55
CA TYR A 75 3.22 -7.48 7.34
C TYR A 75 3.98 -6.17 7.11
N GLU A 76 5.13 -6.26 6.45
CA GLU A 76 5.99 -5.13 6.11
C GLU A 76 6.09 -5.00 4.59
N LEU A 77 5.76 -3.82 4.07
CA LEU A 77 5.92 -3.50 2.65
C LEU A 77 7.41 -3.42 2.29
N ALA A 78 7.82 -4.24 1.33
CA ALA A 78 9.18 -4.21 0.79
C ALA A 78 9.25 -3.26 -0.42
N THR A 79 8.28 -3.36 -1.33
CA THR A 79 8.21 -2.51 -2.54
C THR A 79 6.83 -2.58 -3.18
N ILE A 80 6.54 -1.58 -4.02
CA ILE A 80 5.37 -1.60 -4.92
C ILE A 80 5.90 -1.57 -6.36
N ARG A 81 5.36 -2.42 -7.22
CA ARG A 81 5.82 -2.57 -8.62
C ARG A 81 4.64 -2.45 -9.57
N PHE A 82 4.82 -1.71 -10.65
CA PHE A 82 3.85 -1.63 -11.74
C PHE A 82 4.46 -2.19 -13.01
N THR A 83 3.73 -3.11 -13.64
CA THR A 83 4.08 -3.67 -14.95
C THR A 83 3.04 -3.19 -15.95
N GLU A 84 3.41 -2.19 -16.78
CA GLU A 84 2.49 -1.56 -17.73
C GLU A 84 1.96 -2.54 -18.78
N ARG A 85 2.83 -3.41 -19.31
CA ARG A 85 2.46 -4.44 -20.29
C ARG A 85 1.33 -5.34 -19.82
N ASP A 86 1.39 -5.74 -18.55
CA ASP A 86 0.44 -6.69 -17.94
C ASP A 86 -0.66 -5.97 -17.16
N ARG A 87 -0.65 -4.64 -17.13
CA ARG A 87 -1.63 -3.82 -16.38
C ARG A 87 -1.79 -4.29 -14.93
N LYS A 88 -0.63 -4.54 -14.31
CA LYS A 88 -0.55 -5.21 -13.01
C LYS A 88 0.23 -4.37 -12.02
N LEU A 89 -0.34 -4.19 -10.83
CA LEU A 89 0.32 -3.59 -9.68
C LEU A 89 0.52 -4.65 -8.59
N ASP A 90 1.75 -4.87 -8.16
CA ASP A 90 2.08 -5.80 -7.10
C ASP A 90 2.62 -5.04 -5.87
N LEU A 91 1.99 -5.26 -4.71
CA LEU A 91 2.53 -4.83 -3.42
C LEU A 91 3.24 -6.03 -2.81
N VAL A 92 4.56 -5.95 -2.78
CA VAL A 92 5.44 -7.02 -2.30
C VAL A 92 5.78 -6.75 -0.85
N THR A 93 5.61 -7.77 -0.01
CA THR A 93 5.99 -7.72 1.40
C THR A 93 7.21 -8.58 1.68
N HIS A 94 7.88 -8.34 2.81
CA HIS A 94 8.99 -9.19 3.25
C HIS A 94 8.55 -10.61 3.57
N TYR A 95 7.31 -10.81 4.04
CA TYR A 95 6.83 -12.12 4.49
C TYR A 95 5.33 -12.27 4.28
N GLY A 96 4.90 -13.49 3.97
CA GLY A 96 3.58 -14.00 4.34
C GLY A 96 2.36 -13.45 3.60
N ILE A 97 2.45 -12.35 2.85
CA ILE A 97 1.31 -11.83 2.07
C ILE A 97 1.73 -11.23 0.72
N GLU A 98 1.02 -11.63 -0.33
CA GLU A 98 1.18 -11.09 -1.68
C GLU A 98 -0.13 -10.43 -2.09
N ILE A 99 -0.06 -9.17 -2.54
CA ILE A 99 -1.23 -8.43 -3.03
C ILE A 99 -0.96 -8.04 -4.47
N SER A 100 -1.82 -8.50 -5.37
CA SER A 100 -1.77 -8.20 -6.80
C SER A 100 -3.06 -7.53 -7.23
N LEU A 101 -2.95 -6.39 -7.90
CA LEU A 101 -4.06 -5.64 -8.45
C LEU A 101 -3.98 -5.68 -9.98
N ALA A 102 -5.12 -5.93 -10.63
CA ALA A 102 -5.29 -5.65 -12.04
C ALA A 102 -5.81 -4.22 -12.18
N VAL A 103 -5.02 -3.35 -12.82
CA VAL A 103 -5.30 -1.90 -12.91
C VAL A 103 -5.18 -1.46 -14.35
N GLU A 104 -6.10 -0.65 -14.86
CA GLU A 104 -6.01 -0.19 -16.25
C GLU A 104 -4.83 0.75 -16.50
N LYS A 105 -4.54 1.59 -15.50
CA LYS A 105 -3.49 2.59 -15.47
C LYS A 105 -3.10 2.89 -14.03
N LEU A 106 -1.99 3.62 -13.83
CA LEU A 106 -1.67 4.18 -12.53
C LEU A 106 -2.62 5.34 -12.23
N ASP A 107 -3.47 5.13 -11.23
CA ASP A 107 -4.36 6.14 -10.66
C ASP A 107 -4.37 5.94 -9.15
N GLY A 108 -3.26 6.29 -8.52
CA GLY A 108 -3.04 6.09 -7.11
C GLY A 108 -2.96 7.39 -6.33
N ARG A 109 -3.14 7.27 -5.01
CA ARG A 109 -2.87 8.34 -4.06
C ARG A 109 -2.35 7.80 -2.74
N LEU A 110 -1.44 8.55 -2.12
CA LEU A 110 -1.06 8.36 -0.73
C LEU A 110 -1.57 9.53 0.10
N ASN A 111 -2.44 9.23 1.05
CA ASN A 111 -2.97 10.20 1.99
C ASN A 111 -2.25 10.06 3.33
N GLU A 112 -1.78 11.18 3.87
CA GLU A 112 -1.38 11.23 5.28
C GLU A 112 -2.62 11.43 6.14
N THR A 113 -2.74 10.64 7.21
CA THR A 113 -3.74 10.91 8.25
C THR A 113 -3.07 11.62 9.43
N ASN A 114 -3.87 12.23 10.30
CA ASN A 114 -3.37 12.84 11.53
C ASN A 114 -3.15 11.81 12.66
N GLU A 115 -3.35 10.53 12.36
CA GLU A 115 -3.27 9.46 13.35
C GLU A 115 -1.82 9.04 13.57
N THR A 116 -1.40 9.04 14.83
CA THR A 116 -0.05 8.66 15.26
C THR A 116 -0.12 7.72 16.45
N ARG A 117 0.93 6.92 16.64
CA ARG A 117 1.05 6.02 17.79
C ARG A 117 2.52 5.80 18.17
N ASP A 118 2.76 5.53 19.46
CA ASP A 118 4.10 5.36 20.01
C ASP A 118 4.68 3.96 19.74
N ASN A 119 3.82 2.97 19.50
CA ASN A 119 4.21 1.62 19.13
C ASN A 119 3.53 1.21 17.82
N TRP A 120 4.05 0.20 17.12
CA TRP A 120 3.40 -0.25 15.88
C TRP A 120 2.10 -1.02 16.15
N LYS A 121 1.75 -1.31 17.40
CA LYS A 121 0.66 -2.23 17.73
C LYS A 121 -0.68 -1.51 17.79
#